data_AF-A0A7J2TM29-F1
#
_entry.id   AF-A0A7J2TM29-F1
#
_cell.length_a   1.000
_cell.length_b   1.000
_cell.length_c   1.000
_cell.angle_alpha   90.00
_cell.angle_beta   90.00
_cell.angle_gamma   90.00
#
_symmetry.space_group_name_H-M   'P 1'
#
loop_
_entity.id
_entity.type
_entity.pdbx_description
1 polymer ?
#
loop_
_entity_poly.entity_id
_entity_poly.type
_entity_poly.pdbx_seq_one_letter_code
_entity_poly.pdbx_strand_id
1 'polypeptide(L)'
;MRVVWSASRGEFSIGDYYYFSKLTRIAEREGLELAEEKVFSKLENYDLIIFNYPEIKFSANDVARIKKWVRMGKKIVLAAYYSNTDKVAENVNRILRHFGIKINYDLITDEERNAGDAVFPIARCGDLEVVMPCSASVTGGESFVVGKKVFGAKKDGVLALGTCVFWDNYSIDLANNKDFAMKILRGEF
;
A
#
# COMPACT_ATOMS: atom_id res chain seq x y z
N MET A 1 9.60 -16.15 1.06
CA MET A 1 9.09 -15.08 0.18
C MET A 1 10.02 -13.88 0.31
N ARG A 2 10.45 -13.28 -0.79
CA ARG A 2 11.32 -12.10 -0.81
C ARG A 2 10.49 -10.84 -1.03
N VAL A 3 10.56 -9.91 -0.10
CA VAL A 3 9.80 -8.66 -0.13
C VAL A 3 10.74 -7.51 -0.49
N VAL A 4 10.30 -6.64 -1.40
CA VAL A 4 11.03 -5.42 -1.73
C VAL A 4 10.13 -4.20 -1.62
N TRP A 5 10.69 -3.18 -1.00
CA TRP A 5 10.21 -1.82 -1.04
C TRP A 5 10.89 -1.09 -2.21
N SER A 6 10.11 -0.67 -3.19
CA SER A 6 10.63 0.12 -4.31
C SER A 6 11.00 1.51 -3.82
N ALA A 7 12.16 2.00 -4.25
CA ALA A 7 12.60 3.40 -4.16
C ALA A 7 12.95 3.93 -5.56
N SER A 8 12.34 3.34 -6.60
CA SER A 8 12.64 3.59 -8.02
C SER A 8 11.76 4.65 -8.67
N ARG A 9 10.71 5.11 -7.97
CA ARG A 9 9.69 6.07 -8.42
C ARG A 9 9.42 7.16 -7.38
N GLY A 10 10.40 7.50 -6.56
CA GLY A 10 10.24 8.56 -5.56
C GLY A 10 9.33 8.15 -4.41
N GLU A 11 9.22 6.85 -4.13
CA GLU A 11 8.53 6.33 -2.96
C GLU A 11 9.19 6.82 -1.66
N PHE A 12 8.40 6.93 -0.60
CA PHE A 12 8.97 7.06 0.75
C PHE A 12 9.81 5.83 1.06
N SER A 13 11.09 6.03 1.33
CA SER A 13 12.06 4.96 1.57
C SER A 13 11.74 4.18 2.85
N ILE A 14 11.78 2.84 2.80
CA ILE A 14 11.68 2.00 4.00
C ILE A 14 12.88 2.19 4.93
N GLY A 15 14.00 2.68 4.40
CA GLY A 15 15.18 3.09 5.16
C GLY A 15 15.01 4.40 5.92
N ASP A 16 13.93 5.16 5.70
CA ASP A 16 13.66 6.38 6.46
C ASP A 16 13.30 6.02 7.92
N TYR A 17 14.24 6.31 8.82
CA TYR A 17 14.10 6.00 10.24
C TYR A 17 12.91 6.72 10.88
N TYR A 18 12.62 7.94 10.44
CA TYR A 18 11.55 8.76 11.00
C TYR A 18 10.17 8.18 10.67
N TYR A 19 10.01 7.62 9.48
CA TYR A 19 8.72 7.06 9.04
C TYR A 19 8.56 5.57 9.31
N PHE A 20 9.59 4.72 9.14
CA PHE A 20 9.36 3.26 9.10
C PHE A 20 10.27 2.39 9.98
N SER A 21 11.08 2.98 10.85
CA SER A 21 11.96 2.19 11.73
C SER A 21 11.24 1.16 12.61
N LYS A 22 10.00 1.42 13.03
CA LYS A 22 9.18 0.43 13.76
C LYS A 22 8.79 -0.74 12.86
N LEU A 23 8.29 -0.46 11.64
CA LEU A 23 7.89 -1.49 10.68
C LEU A 23 9.06 -2.43 10.37
N THR A 24 10.25 -1.87 10.09
CA THR A 24 11.46 -2.65 9.80
C THR A 24 11.82 -3.56 10.97
N ARG A 25 11.86 -3.05 12.20
CA ARG A 25 12.15 -3.86 13.40
C ARG A 25 11.11 -4.95 13.65
N ILE A 26 9.83 -4.67 13.37
CA ILE A 26 8.75 -5.65 13.51
C ILE A 26 8.96 -6.77 12.48
N ALA A 27 9.19 -6.42 11.22
CA ALA A 27 9.43 -7.38 10.15
C ALA A 27 10.64 -8.28 10.46
N GLU A 28 11.76 -7.71 10.90
CA GLU A 28 12.97 -8.45 11.30
C GLU A 28 12.69 -9.45 12.43
N ARG A 29 11.95 -9.03 13.46
CA ARG A 29 11.57 -9.91 14.59
C ARG A 29 10.66 -11.07 14.16
N GLU A 30 9.86 -10.86 13.11
CA GLU A 30 8.98 -11.87 12.52
C GLU A 30 9.70 -12.70 11.44
N GLY A 31 11.02 -12.54 11.28
CA GLY A 31 11.84 -13.28 10.32
C GLY A 31 11.65 -12.84 8.86
N LEU A 32 11.11 -11.64 8.63
CA LEU A 32 10.94 -11.05 7.30
C LEU A 32 12.07 -10.04 7.02
N GLU A 33 12.81 -10.28 5.95
CA GLU A 33 13.78 -9.32 5.43
C GLU A 33 13.12 -8.40 4.40
N LEU A 34 13.10 -7.09 4.69
CA LEU A 34 12.61 -6.06 3.78
C LEU A 34 13.78 -5.44 3.03
N ALA A 35 13.93 -5.78 1.76
CA ALA A 35 14.91 -5.13 0.90
C ALA A 35 14.39 -3.77 0.42
N GLU A 36 15.29 -2.81 0.19
CA GLU A 36 15.01 -1.61 -0.59
C GLU A 36 15.73 -1.70 -1.95
N GLU A 37 15.04 -1.36 -3.04
CA GLU A 37 15.63 -1.37 -4.38
C GLU A 37 15.28 -0.10 -5.17
N LYS A 38 16.32 0.58 -5.64
CA LYS A 38 16.23 1.84 -6.40
C LYS A 38 16.18 1.60 -7.91
N VAL A 39 16.65 0.44 -8.37
CA VAL A 39 16.67 0.07 -9.78
C VAL A 39 15.39 -0.71 -10.12
N PHE A 40 14.46 -0.05 -10.82
CA PHE A 40 13.16 -0.65 -11.20
C PHE A 40 13.30 -2.02 -11.87
N SER A 41 14.36 -2.25 -12.65
CA SER A 41 14.55 -3.54 -13.31
C SER A 41 14.84 -4.70 -12.36
N LYS A 42 15.48 -4.45 -11.22
CA LYS A 42 15.83 -5.49 -10.25
C LYS A 42 14.65 -5.92 -9.38
N LEU A 43 13.54 -5.16 -9.39
CA LEU A 43 12.31 -5.51 -8.66
C LEU A 43 11.74 -6.87 -9.10
N GLU A 44 12.04 -7.31 -10.32
CA GLU A 44 11.60 -8.62 -10.82
C GLU A 44 12.21 -9.82 -10.07
N ASN A 45 13.25 -9.61 -9.27
CA ASN A 45 13.86 -10.64 -8.45
C ASN A 45 13.09 -10.94 -7.16
N TYR A 46 12.02 -10.20 -6.86
CA TYR A 46 11.27 -10.32 -5.60
C TYR A 46 9.87 -10.87 -5.81
N ASP A 47 9.31 -11.48 -4.78
CA ASP A 47 8.00 -12.14 -4.84
C ASP A 47 6.86 -11.16 -4.54
N LEU A 48 7.10 -10.23 -3.60
CA LEU A 48 6.22 -9.12 -3.25
C LEU A 48 6.93 -7.79 -3.49
N ILE A 49 6.31 -6.91 -4.27
CA ILE A 49 6.87 -5.59 -4.63
C ILE A 49 5.92 -4.51 -4.11
N ILE A 50 6.44 -3.60 -3.30
CA ILE A 50 5.69 -2.51 -2.68
C ILE A 50 6.08 -1.19 -3.34
N PHE A 51 5.09 -0.49 -3.88
CA PHE A 51 5.18 0.88 -4.35
C PHE A 51 4.40 1.77 -3.37
N ASN A 52 5.10 2.27 -2.34
CA ASN A 52 4.50 3.12 -1.31
C ASN A 52 4.69 4.59 -1.67
N TYR A 53 3.60 5.28 -2.04
CA TYR A 53 3.64 6.70 -2.42
C TYR A 53 4.54 7.03 -3.64
N PRO A 54 4.38 6.39 -4.81
CA PRO A 54 5.22 6.68 -5.98
C PRO A 54 4.89 8.05 -6.61
N GLU A 55 5.76 9.04 -6.41
CA GLU A 55 5.65 10.39 -6.97
C GLU A 55 6.04 10.48 -8.46
N ILE A 56 6.89 9.56 -8.92
CA ILE A 56 7.36 9.54 -10.31
C ILE A 56 6.41 8.69 -11.16
N LYS A 57 5.94 9.32 -12.24
CA LYS A 57 5.06 8.71 -13.24
C LYS A 57 5.64 7.41 -13.83
N PHE A 58 4.83 6.35 -13.80
CA PHE A 58 5.13 5.10 -14.50
C PHE A 58 5.03 5.25 -16.01
N SER A 59 6.10 4.87 -16.72
CA SER A 59 6.14 4.79 -18.18
C SER A 59 5.30 3.62 -18.69
N ALA A 60 5.04 3.58 -20.00
CA ALA A 60 4.34 2.45 -20.62
C ALA A 60 5.12 1.12 -20.45
N ASN A 61 6.45 1.18 -20.48
CA ASN A 61 7.30 0.01 -20.25
C ASN A 61 7.18 -0.49 -18.80
N ASP A 62 7.13 0.42 -17.82
CA ASP A 62 6.98 0.05 -16.42
C ASP A 62 5.66 -0.67 -16.18
N VAL A 63 4.56 -0.13 -16.74
CA VAL A 63 3.24 -0.75 -16.67
C VAL A 63 3.24 -2.14 -17.32
N ALA A 64 3.87 -2.28 -18.49
CA ALA A 64 3.97 -3.57 -19.18
C ALA A 64 4.73 -4.62 -18.35
N ARG A 65 5.82 -4.20 -17.69
CA ARG A 65 6.61 -5.06 -16.80
C ARG A 65 5.83 -5.48 -15.56
N ILE A 66 5.16 -4.55 -14.89
CA ILE A 66 4.32 -4.86 -13.73
C ILE A 66 3.21 -5.87 -14.10
N LYS A 67 2.54 -5.66 -15.24
CA LYS A 67 1.57 -6.65 -15.76
C LYS A 67 2.19 -8.01 -16.05
N LYS A 68 3.43 -8.06 -16.52
CA LYS A 68 4.16 -9.32 -16.73
C LYS A 68 4.46 -10.00 -15.38
N TRP A 69 4.95 -9.24 -14.39
CA TRP A 69 5.25 -9.74 -13.05
C TRP A 69 4.02 -10.35 -12.38
N VAL A 70 2.88 -9.67 -12.45
CA VAL A 70 1.61 -10.18 -11.93
C VAL A 70 1.21 -11.50 -12.61
N ARG A 71 1.30 -11.59 -13.95
CA ARG A 71 1.05 -12.86 -14.67
C ARG A 71 2.01 -13.98 -14.30
N MET A 72 3.20 -13.66 -13.80
CA MET A 72 4.18 -14.63 -13.28
C MET A 72 3.91 -15.02 -11.82
N GLY A 73 2.79 -14.56 -11.23
CA GLY A 73 2.40 -14.88 -9.86
C GLY A 73 3.02 -13.99 -8.78
N LYS A 74 3.73 -12.91 -9.17
CA LYS A 74 4.27 -11.94 -8.20
C LYS A 74 3.14 -11.07 -7.65
N LYS A 75 3.28 -10.67 -6.38
CA LYS A 75 2.33 -9.80 -5.69
C LYS A 75 2.80 -8.36 -5.72
N ILE A 76 1.87 -7.43 -5.95
CA ILE A 76 2.15 -6.00 -6.08
C ILE A 76 1.27 -5.23 -5.08
N VAL A 77 1.87 -4.35 -4.30
CA VAL A 77 1.15 -3.39 -3.45
C VAL A 77 1.38 -1.99 -4.02
N LEU A 78 0.29 -1.26 -4.19
CA LEU A 78 0.27 0.14 -4.63
C LEU A 78 -0.48 0.97 -3.61
N ALA A 79 0.25 1.75 -2.82
CA ALA A 79 -0.33 2.61 -1.80
C ALA A 79 -0.24 4.07 -2.23
N ALA A 80 -1.36 4.78 -2.13
CA ALA A 80 -1.47 6.19 -2.48
C ALA A 80 -1.81 7.05 -1.25
N TYR A 81 -2.38 8.23 -1.48
CA TYR A 81 -2.77 9.16 -0.44
C TYR A 81 -4.00 9.95 -0.88
N TYR A 82 -4.69 10.56 0.07
CA TYR A 82 -5.91 11.32 -0.20
C TYR A 82 -5.71 12.47 -1.20
N SER A 83 -6.83 12.87 -1.83
CA SER A 83 -6.93 14.05 -2.70
C SER A 83 -5.92 14.11 -3.86
N ASN A 84 -5.33 12.98 -4.25
CA ASN A 84 -4.29 12.92 -5.28
C ASN A 84 -3.11 13.87 -5.01
N THR A 85 -2.75 14.02 -3.72
CA THR A 85 -1.55 14.76 -3.30
C THR A 85 -0.33 14.24 -4.05
N ASP A 86 0.51 15.16 -4.54
CA ASP A 86 1.69 14.90 -5.37
C ASP A 86 1.44 14.03 -6.62
N LYS A 87 0.19 13.97 -7.08
CA LYS A 87 -0.27 13.14 -8.22
C LYS A 87 -0.06 11.63 -8.01
N VAL A 88 0.10 11.19 -6.76
CA VAL A 88 0.38 9.78 -6.44
C VAL A 88 -0.77 8.87 -6.87
N ALA A 89 -2.03 9.24 -6.60
CA ALA A 89 -3.18 8.44 -7.02
C ALA A 89 -3.28 8.35 -8.55
N GLU A 90 -2.97 9.43 -9.28
CA GLU A 90 -2.87 9.43 -10.74
C GLU A 90 -1.78 8.45 -11.22
N ASN A 91 -0.59 8.52 -10.63
CA ASN A 91 0.54 7.65 -10.98
C ASN A 91 0.19 6.17 -10.78
N VAL A 92 -0.36 5.84 -9.61
CA VAL A 92 -0.79 4.48 -9.26
C VAL A 92 -1.92 3.99 -10.17
N ASN A 93 -2.91 4.84 -10.47
CA ASN A 93 -4.02 4.49 -11.36
C ASN A 93 -3.59 4.14 -12.79
N ARG A 94 -2.40 4.57 -13.23
CA ARG A 94 -1.84 4.14 -14.53
C ARG A 94 -1.60 2.63 -14.59
N ILE A 95 -1.34 2.01 -13.44
CA ILE A 95 -1.20 0.56 -13.30
C ILE A 95 -2.58 -0.04 -12.99
N LEU A 96 -3.26 0.46 -11.96
CA LEU A 96 -4.48 -0.15 -11.43
C LEU A 96 -5.63 -0.29 -12.42
N ARG A 97 -5.77 0.64 -13.38
CA ARG A 97 -6.81 0.54 -14.43
C ARG A 97 -6.74 -0.76 -15.23
N HIS A 98 -5.55 -1.35 -15.36
CA HIS A 98 -5.35 -2.63 -16.06
C HIS A 98 -5.84 -3.84 -15.25
N PHE A 99 -6.14 -3.63 -13.98
CA PHE A 99 -6.70 -4.59 -13.04
C PHE A 99 -8.13 -4.19 -12.62
N GLY A 100 -8.74 -3.19 -13.27
CA GLY A 100 -10.10 -2.75 -12.94
C GLY A 100 -10.25 -2.19 -11.52
N ILE A 101 -9.17 -1.66 -10.95
CA ILE A 101 -9.14 -0.97 -9.66
C ILE A 101 -8.86 0.52 -9.91
N LYS A 102 -9.41 1.40 -9.09
CA LYS A 102 -9.17 2.83 -9.11
C LYS A 102 -9.10 3.39 -7.70
N ILE A 103 -8.06 4.16 -7.41
CA ILE A 103 -8.00 5.04 -6.23
C ILE A 103 -8.63 6.37 -6.63
N ASN A 104 -9.64 6.82 -5.89
CA ASN A 104 -10.33 8.08 -6.12
C ASN A 104 -9.52 9.26 -5.57
N TYR A 105 -9.90 10.48 -5.95
CA TYR A 105 -9.20 11.69 -5.53
C TYR A 105 -9.97 12.39 -4.40
N ASP A 106 -10.51 11.59 -3.48
CA ASP A 106 -11.24 12.05 -2.31
C ASP A 106 -10.43 11.85 -1.03
N LEU A 107 -11.01 12.28 0.09
CA LEU A 107 -10.58 11.98 1.45
C LEU A 107 -11.72 11.27 2.14
N ILE A 108 -11.43 10.16 2.80
CA ILE A 108 -12.38 9.51 3.69
C ILE A 108 -12.23 10.12 5.08
N THR A 109 -13.35 10.64 5.62
CA THR A 109 -13.45 11.05 7.02
C THR A 109 -14.57 10.32 7.74
N ASP A 110 -14.35 10.03 9.02
CA ASP A 110 -15.33 9.37 9.88
C ASP A 110 -15.38 10.03 11.26
N GLU A 111 -16.42 10.84 11.51
CA GLU A 111 -16.60 11.55 12.79
C GLU A 111 -16.95 10.62 13.95
N GLU A 112 -17.48 9.43 13.66
CA GLU A 112 -17.98 8.51 14.68
C GLU A 112 -17.00 7.40 14.98
N ARG A 113 -16.37 6.83 13.94
CA ARG A 113 -15.49 5.67 14.06
C ARG A 113 -14.08 6.00 13.61
N ASN A 114 -13.33 6.65 14.48
CA ASN A 114 -11.95 7.08 14.24
C ASN A 114 -11.03 6.88 15.46
N ALA A 115 -9.73 7.05 15.24
CA ALA A 115 -8.70 7.02 16.27
C ALA A 115 -8.30 8.43 16.74
N GLY A 116 -9.27 9.19 17.28
CA GLY A 116 -9.04 10.51 17.89
C GLY A 116 -9.08 11.69 16.92
N ASP A 117 -9.14 11.45 15.62
CA ASP A 117 -9.28 12.46 14.57
C ASP A 117 -10.08 11.86 13.40
N ALA A 118 -11.04 12.60 12.84
CA ALA A 118 -11.90 12.13 11.75
C ALA A 118 -11.12 11.70 10.49
N VAL A 119 -9.88 12.16 10.28
CA VAL A 119 -9.01 11.71 9.17
C VAL A 119 -8.24 10.42 9.49
N PHE A 120 -8.44 9.84 10.68
CA PHE A 120 -7.92 8.53 11.13
C PHE A 120 -9.07 7.51 11.28
N PRO A 121 -9.85 7.26 10.21
CA PRO A 121 -11.01 6.39 10.29
C PRO A 121 -10.59 4.94 10.57
N ILE A 122 -11.44 4.24 11.33
CA ILE A 122 -11.30 2.82 11.63
C ILE A 122 -12.07 2.01 10.57
N ALA A 123 -11.38 1.04 9.98
CA ALA A 123 -11.90 0.10 9.01
C ALA A 123 -11.63 -1.35 9.44
N ARG A 124 -12.03 -2.33 8.63
CA ARG A 124 -11.78 -3.75 8.88
C ARG A 124 -11.16 -4.45 7.68
N CYS A 125 -10.26 -5.39 7.95
CA CYS A 125 -9.76 -6.38 7.02
C CYS A 125 -9.99 -7.77 7.61
N GLY A 126 -11.10 -8.41 7.25
CA GLY A 126 -11.57 -9.62 7.94
C GLY A 126 -11.85 -9.34 9.43
N ASP A 127 -11.15 -10.06 10.29
CA ASP A 127 -11.26 -9.92 11.74
C ASP A 127 -10.39 -8.79 12.32
N LEU A 128 -9.48 -8.22 11.53
CA LEU A 128 -8.60 -7.14 11.97
C LEU A 128 -9.32 -5.79 11.91
N GLU A 129 -9.29 -5.05 13.02
CA GLU A 129 -9.67 -3.65 13.06
C GLU A 129 -8.44 -2.79 12.79
N VAL A 130 -8.49 -1.93 11.78
CA VAL A 130 -7.33 -1.18 11.29
C VAL A 130 -7.63 0.30 11.18
N VAL A 131 -6.67 1.15 11.50
CA VAL A 131 -6.77 2.60 11.29
C VAL A 131 -6.16 2.91 9.94
N MET A 132 -6.89 3.68 9.11
CA MET A 132 -6.50 4.00 7.73
C MET A 132 -6.39 5.52 7.55
N PRO A 133 -5.31 6.16 8.06
CA PRO A 133 -5.20 7.62 8.09
C PRO A 133 -5.12 8.21 6.69
N CYS A 134 -5.68 9.40 6.51
CA CYS A 134 -5.46 10.23 5.32
C CYS A 134 -5.70 9.45 4.01
N SER A 135 -6.74 8.63 3.98
CA SER A 135 -6.99 7.69 2.89
C SER A 135 -7.93 8.26 1.84
N ALA A 136 -7.61 8.01 0.57
CA ALA A 136 -8.58 8.04 -0.51
C ALA A 136 -9.46 6.79 -0.50
N SER A 137 -10.63 6.86 -1.13
CA SER A 137 -11.47 5.69 -1.39
C SER A 137 -11.01 4.92 -2.62
N VAL A 138 -11.28 3.61 -2.63
CA VAL A 138 -10.93 2.69 -3.72
C VAL A 138 -12.21 2.13 -4.33
N THR A 139 -12.22 1.95 -5.65
CA THR A 139 -13.37 1.40 -6.40
C THR A 139 -12.90 0.33 -7.38
N GLY A 140 -13.73 -0.70 -7.57
CA GLY A 140 -13.41 -1.86 -8.40
C GLY A 140 -12.55 -2.90 -7.67
N GLY A 141 -12.34 -4.06 -8.30
CA GLY A 141 -11.73 -5.22 -7.66
C GLY A 141 -12.58 -5.83 -6.54
N GLU A 142 -11.99 -6.75 -5.79
CA GLU A 142 -12.56 -7.30 -4.55
C GLU A 142 -12.18 -6.38 -3.39
N SER A 143 -13.16 -5.99 -2.57
CA SER A 143 -12.88 -5.14 -1.41
C SER A 143 -12.02 -5.89 -0.39
N PHE A 144 -10.96 -5.24 0.10
CA PHE A 144 -10.00 -5.84 1.04
C PHE A 144 -9.97 -5.15 2.40
N VAL A 145 -10.15 -3.82 2.42
CA VAL A 145 -10.27 -3.03 3.64
C VAL A 145 -11.53 -2.18 3.54
N VAL A 146 -12.48 -2.38 4.46
CA VAL A 146 -13.82 -1.80 4.40
C VAL A 146 -14.18 -1.14 5.73
N GLY A 147 -14.65 0.10 5.65
CA GLY A 147 -15.27 0.84 6.75
C GLY A 147 -16.44 1.64 6.19
N LYS A 148 -16.53 2.93 6.53
CA LYS A 148 -17.49 3.86 5.93
C LYS A 148 -17.43 3.92 4.40
N LYS A 149 -16.26 3.64 3.83
CA LYS A 149 -15.98 3.43 2.40
C LYS A 149 -15.00 2.27 2.24
N VAL A 150 -14.65 1.93 1.01
CA VAL A 150 -13.59 0.97 0.70
C VAL A 150 -12.24 1.70 0.72
N PHE A 151 -11.34 1.28 1.61
CA PHE A 151 -9.99 1.85 1.79
C PHE A 151 -8.92 1.10 0.99
N GLY A 152 -9.21 -0.15 0.63
CA GLY A 152 -8.31 -0.99 -0.14
C GLY A 152 -9.06 -2.07 -0.90
N ALA A 153 -8.58 -2.40 -2.08
CA ALA A 153 -9.15 -3.42 -2.95
C ALA A 153 -8.05 -4.21 -3.65
N LYS A 154 -8.35 -5.45 -4.01
CA LYS A 154 -7.41 -6.37 -4.62
C LYS A 154 -7.96 -7.04 -5.88
N LYS A 155 -7.06 -7.43 -6.79
CA LYS A 155 -7.37 -8.27 -7.95
C LYS A 155 -6.11 -8.87 -8.54
N ASP A 156 -6.16 -10.16 -8.92
CA ASP A 156 -5.10 -10.86 -9.65
C ASP A 156 -3.70 -10.73 -9.00
N GLY A 157 -3.60 -10.64 -7.67
CA GLY A 157 -2.31 -10.46 -6.96
C GLY A 157 -1.82 -9.00 -6.86
N VAL A 158 -2.66 -8.03 -7.24
CA VAL A 158 -2.44 -6.59 -7.00
C VAL A 158 -3.33 -6.12 -5.86
N LEU A 159 -2.75 -5.42 -4.89
CA LEU A 159 -3.44 -4.73 -3.81
C LEU A 159 -3.27 -3.21 -3.98
N ALA A 160 -4.39 -2.50 -4.00
CA ALA A 160 -4.44 -1.05 -3.94
C ALA A 160 -4.85 -0.59 -2.54
N LEU A 161 -4.16 0.40 -1.99
CA LEU A 161 -4.48 1.03 -0.71
C LEU A 161 -4.60 2.54 -0.91
N GLY A 162 -5.65 3.14 -0.34
CA GLY A 162 -5.89 4.57 -0.42
C GLY A 162 -4.96 5.43 0.46
N THR A 163 -4.15 4.78 1.30
CA THR A 163 -3.17 5.42 2.19
C THR A 163 -1.84 4.67 2.18
N CYS A 164 -0.75 5.41 2.33
CA CYS A 164 0.64 4.96 2.39
C CYS A 164 1.21 5.01 3.82
N VAL A 165 0.45 5.51 4.79
CA VAL A 165 0.92 5.82 6.16
C VAL A 165 0.34 4.93 7.24
N PHE A 166 -0.57 3.98 6.94
CA PHE A 166 -1.14 3.08 7.96
C PHE A 166 -0.06 2.25 8.72
N TRP A 167 1.08 2.02 8.08
CA TRP A 167 2.23 1.27 8.61
C TRP A 167 3.44 2.15 8.97
N ASP A 168 3.27 3.48 9.03
CA ASP A 168 4.32 4.37 9.50
C ASP A 168 4.49 4.29 11.04
N ASN A 169 5.53 4.94 11.56
CA ASN A 169 5.90 4.89 12.97
C ASN A 169 4.81 5.41 13.91
N TYR A 170 3.91 6.26 13.43
CA TYR A 170 2.77 6.74 14.21
C TYR A 170 1.65 5.71 14.20
N SER A 171 1.27 5.24 13.02
CA SER A 171 0.05 4.48 12.77
C SER A 171 0.20 2.99 13.02
N ILE A 172 1.42 2.46 12.99
CA ILE A 172 1.68 1.01 13.15
C ILE A 172 1.21 0.47 14.52
N ASP A 173 1.21 1.31 15.56
CA ASP A 173 0.79 0.95 16.91
C ASP A 173 -0.71 1.17 17.16
N LEU A 174 -1.46 1.65 16.15
CA LEU A 174 -2.89 1.88 16.25
C LEU A 174 -3.68 0.62 15.88
N ALA A 175 -4.65 0.25 16.72
CA ALA A 175 -5.51 -0.92 16.54
C ALA A 175 -4.71 -2.19 16.16
N ASN A 176 -5.08 -2.89 15.08
CA ASN A 176 -4.35 -4.05 14.56
C ASN A 176 -3.45 -3.71 13.36
N ASN A 177 -2.99 -2.46 13.21
CA ASN A 177 -2.16 -2.05 12.05
C ASN A 177 -0.86 -2.86 11.94
N LYS A 178 -0.25 -3.24 13.06
CA LYS A 178 0.91 -4.16 13.07
C LYS A 178 0.58 -5.49 12.38
N ASP A 179 -0.49 -6.17 12.81
CA ASP A 179 -0.87 -7.47 12.28
C ASP A 179 -1.32 -7.37 10.82
N PHE A 180 -2.00 -6.27 10.48
CA PHE A 180 -2.38 -5.96 9.11
C PHE A 180 -1.17 -5.69 8.20
N ALA A 181 -0.16 -4.96 8.67
CA ALA A 181 1.09 -4.77 7.95
C ALA A 181 1.79 -6.10 7.73
N MET A 182 1.87 -6.97 8.74
CA MET A 182 2.48 -8.30 8.58
C MET A 182 1.70 -9.19 7.61
N LYS A 183 0.37 -9.13 7.64
CA LYS A 183 -0.50 -9.79 6.66
C LYS A 183 -0.13 -9.39 5.23
N ILE A 184 0.03 -8.09 4.97
CA ILE A 184 0.44 -7.58 3.65
C ILE A 184 1.87 -8.02 3.30
N LEU A 185 2.81 -7.91 4.24
CA LEU A 185 4.22 -8.28 4.02
C LEU A 185 4.42 -9.79 3.87
N ARG A 186 3.47 -10.62 4.30
CA ARG A 186 3.38 -12.07 4.01
C ARG A 186 2.66 -12.36 2.68
N GLY A 187 2.21 -11.32 2.00
CA GLY A 187 1.48 -11.41 0.75
C GLY A 187 0.10 -12.03 0.94
N GLU A 188 -0.53 -11.92 2.11
CA GLU A 188 -1.83 -12.55 2.39
C GLU A 188 -3.00 -11.65 1.95
N PHE A 189 -3.07 -11.42 0.64
CA PHE A 189 -4.19 -10.81 -0.07
C PHE A 189 -4.41 -11.54 -1.40
#